data_AF-C7YM81-F1
#
_entry.id   AF-C7YM81-F1
#
_cell.length_a   1.000
_cell.length_b   1.000
_cell.length_c   1.000
_cell.angle_alpha   90.00
_cell.angle_beta   90.00
_cell.angle_gamma   90.00
#
_symmetry.space_group_name_H-M   'P 1'
#
loop_
_entity.id
_entity.type
_entity.pdbx_description
1 polymer ?
#
loop_
_entity_poly.entity_id
_entity_poly.type
_entity_poly.pdbx_seq_one_letter_code
_entity_poly.pdbx_strand_id
1 'polypeptide(L)' 'LLDFCRDAQLRPPVFQIVSDRRGGRTAWSSRVTVHGKTLNARYWYDGKNLNNAREDAAECAVKWLTGSNTNSPTQSWNW' A
#
# COMPACT_ATOMS: atom_id res chain seq x y z
N LEU A 1 -1.48 8.87 6.61
CA LEU A 1 -1.89 7.51 7.04
C LEU A 1 -1.65 7.26 8.54
N LEU A 2 -0.46 7.55 9.09
CA LEU A 2 -0.18 7.37 10.52
C LEU A 2 -1.15 8.18 11.40
N ASP A 3 -1.25 9.48 11.15
CA ASP A 3 -2.19 10.35 11.88
C ASP A 3 -3.63 9.88 11.69
N PHE A 4 -4.03 9.55 10.47
CA PHE A 4 -5.37 8.98 10.20
C PHE A 4 -5.67 7.74 11.06
N CYS A 5 -4.73 6.79 11.17
CA CYS A 5 -4.94 5.59 11.99
C CYS A 5 -5.01 5.94 13.47
N ARG A 6 -4.20 6.89 13.95
CA ARG A 6 -4.26 7.37 15.33
C ARG A 6 -5.62 8.00 15.64
N ASP A 7 -6.07 8.90 14.78
CA ASP A 7 -7.31 9.67 14.99
C ASP A 7 -8.54 8.75 14.90
N ALA A 8 -8.48 7.72 14.05
CA ALA A 8 -9.52 6.67 13.94
C ALA A 8 -9.38 5.54 14.98
N GLN A 9 -8.47 5.65 15.97
CA GLN A 9 -8.16 4.63 16.97
C GLN A 9 -7.86 3.22 16.38
N LEU A 10 -7.30 3.20 15.18
CA LEU A 10 -6.83 1.99 14.51
C LEU A 10 -5.42 1.65 14.97
N ARG A 11 -5.07 0.36 14.87
CA ARG A 11 -3.68 -0.06 15.06
C ARG A 11 -2.76 0.65 14.06
N PRO A 12 -1.53 1.01 14.46
CA PRO A 12 -0.58 1.62 13.55
C PRO A 12 -0.37 0.79 12.27
N PRO A 13 -0.26 1.42 11.09
CA PRO A 13 -0.03 0.73 9.83
C PRO A 13 1.35 0.09 9.81
N VAL A 14 1.41 -1.17 9.39
CA VAL A 14 2.68 -1.92 9.25
C VAL A 14 3.10 -1.94 7.79
N PHE A 15 4.27 -1.40 7.48
CA PHE A 15 4.81 -1.38 6.12
C PHE A 15 5.83 -2.50 5.92
N GLN A 16 5.82 -3.07 4.72
CA GLN A 16 6.79 -4.07 4.30
C GLN A 16 7.26 -3.75 2.88
N ILE A 17 8.58 -3.72 2.71
CA ILE A 17 9.21 -3.55 1.40
C ILE A 17 9.26 -4.91 0.68
N VAL A 18 8.97 -4.89 -0.61
CA VAL A 18 9.00 -6.07 -1.49
C VAL A 18 10.01 -5.79 -2.60
N SER A 19 10.84 -6.78 -2.94
CA SER A 19 11.85 -6.67 -3.99
C SER A 19 11.67 -7.76 -5.04
N ASP A 20 11.92 -7.41 -6.30
CA ASP A 20 11.85 -8.29 -7.46
C ASP A 20 13.12 -8.14 -8.32
N ARG A 21 13.79 -9.27 -8.61
CA ARG A 21 15.05 -9.30 -9.38
C ARG A 21 14.73 -9.40 -10.88
N ARG A 22 15.07 -8.37 -11.66
CA ARG A 22 14.79 -8.25 -13.10
C ARG A 22 16.07 -8.22 -13.94
N GLY A 23 16.77 -9.35 -14.01
CA GLY A 23 17.86 -9.56 -14.98
C GLY A 23 19.02 -8.55 -14.91
N GLY A 24 19.30 -8.00 -13.72
CA GLY A 24 20.40 -7.05 -13.48
C GLY A 24 20.01 -5.83 -12.66
N ARG A 25 18.72 -5.48 -12.64
CA ARG A 25 18.17 -4.45 -11.75
C ARG A 25 17.25 -5.10 -10.71
N THR A 26 17.10 -4.45 -9.56
CA THR A 26 16.10 -4.84 -8.55
C THR A 26 14.99 -3.80 -8.56
N ALA A 27 13.78 -4.24 -8.86
CA ALA A 27 12.57 -3.46 -8.70
C ALA A 27 12.11 -3.55 -7.24
N TRP A 28 11.64 -2.44 -6.68
CA TRP A 28 11.20 -2.36 -5.30
C TRP A 28 9.78 -1.84 -5.22
N SER A 29 8.98 -2.39 -4.31
CA SER A 29 7.63 -1.95 -4.03
C SER A 29 7.40 -1.98 -2.53
N SER A 30 6.21 -1.58 -2.08
CA SER A 30 5.82 -1.63 -0.67
C SER A 30 4.41 -2.17 -0.56
N ARG A 31 4.11 -2.82 0.56
CA ARG A 31 2.75 -3.10 1.01
C ARG A 31 2.54 -2.56 2.41
N VAL A 32 1.30 -2.24 2.73
CA VAL A 32 0.90 -1.74 4.05
C VAL A 32 -0.26 -2.58 4.57
N THR A 33 -0.18 -2.98 5.83
CA THR A 33 -1.28 -3.65 6.54
C THR A 33 -1.92 -2.65 7.48
N VAL A 34 -3.22 -2.41 7.28
CA VAL A 34 -4.05 -1.55 8.14
C VAL A 34 -5.38 -2.24 8.41
N HIS A 35 -5.81 -2.27 9.66
CA HIS A 35 -7.07 -2.90 10.08
C HIS A 35 -7.28 -4.33 9.52
N GLY A 36 -6.22 -5.14 9.48
CA GLY A 36 -6.27 -6.52 8.95
C GLY A 36 -6.30 -6.63 7.41
N LYS A 37 -6.40 -5.52 6.68
CA LYS A 37 -6.32 -5.48 5.22
C LYS A 37 -4.90 -5.13 4.78
N THR A 38 -4.35 -5.91 3.86
CA THR A 38 -3.09 -5.61 3.18
C THR A 38 -3.36 -4.93 1.84
N LEU A 39 -2.69 -3.81 1.59
CA LEU A 39 -2.78 -3.03 0.36
C LEU A 39 -1.38 -2.82 -0.19
N ASN A 40 -1.24 -2.94 -1.51
CA ASN A 40 0.04 -2.85 -2.18
C ASN A 40 0.20 -1.47 -2.81
N ALA A 41 1.43 -0.99 -2.94
CA ALA A 41 1.75 0.05 -3.89
C ALA A 41 1.38 -0.41 -5.30
N ARG A 42 0.95 0.54 -6.12
CA ARG A 42 0.55 0.37 -7.52
C ARG A 42 1.74 0.11 -8.42
N TYR A 43 2.89 0.68 -8.07
CA TYR A 43 4.08 0.67 -8.93
C TYR A 43 5.28 0.00 -8.28
N TRP A 44 6.24 -0.28 -9.16
CA TRP A 44 7.59 -0.70 -8.81
C TRP A 44 8.55 0.46 -9.07
N TYR A 45 9.54 0.60 -8.19
CA TYR A 45 10.44 1.73 -8.09
C TYR A 45 11.89 1.23 -8.06
N ASP A 46 12.83 2.11 -8.39
CA ASP A 46 14.25 1.85 -8.11
C ASP A 46 14.54 1.88 -6.60
N GLY A 47 15.61 1.23 -6.16
CA GLY A 47 15.98 1.17 -4.73
C GLY A 47 16.25 2.53 -4.06
N LYS A 48 16.53 3.58 -4.86
CA LYS A 48 16.64 4.96 -4.37
C LYS A 48 15.29 5.60 -4.02
N ASN A 49 14.18 5.00 -4.46
CA ASN A 49 12.82 5.54 -4.39
C ASN A 49 11.92 4.69 -3.46
N LEU A 50 12.48 4.05 -2.42
CA LEU A 50 11.71 3.25 -1.47
C LEU A 50 10.65 4.06 -0.70
N ASN A 51 10.91 5.35 -0.45
CA ASN A 51 9.93 6.23 0.16
C ASN A 51 8.71 6.42 -0.74
N ASN A 52 8.90 6.60 -2.04
CA ASN A 52 7.78 6.71 -2.99
C ASN A 52 6.94 5.42 -3.00
N ALA A 53 7.57 4.25 -2.91
CA ALA A 53 6.86 2.99 -2.78
C ALA A 53 6.01 2.94 -1.49
N ARG A 54 6.57 3.40 -0.37
CA ARG A 54 5.88 3.46 0.91
C ARG A 54 4.69 4.43 0.88
N GLU A 55 4.89 5.61 0.31
CA GLU A 55 3.85 6.64 0.16
C GLU A 55 2.71 6.17 -0.74
N ASP A 56 3.03 5.48 -1.85
CA ASP A 56 2.02 4.96 -2.77
C ASP A 56 1.15 3.86 -2.12
N ALA A 57 1.77 2.95 -1.35
CA ALA A 57 1.02 2.00 -0.54
C ALA A 57 0.16 2.71 0.52
N ALA A 58 0.66 3.79 1.11
CA ALA A 58 -0.08 4.58 2.10
C ALA A 58 -1.28 5.32 1.48
N GLU A 59 -1.12 5.86 0.26
CA GLU A 59 -2.21 6.48 -0.50
C GLU A 59 -3.32 5.46 -0.80
N CYS A 60 -2.94 4.24 -1.21
CA CYS A 60 -3.90 3.15 -1.41
C CYS A 60 -4.66 2.81 -0.12
N ALA A 61 -3.97 2.80 1.03
CA ALA A 61 -4.59 2.59 2.34
C ALA A 61 -5.55 3.70 2.74
N VAL A 62 -5.17 4.97 2.56
CA VAL A 62 -6.07 6.09 2.86
C VAL A 62 -7.30 6.02 1.95
N LYS A 63 -7.12 5.83 0.63
CA LYS A 63 -8.24 5.67 -0.31
C LYS A 63 -9.17 4.52 0.06
N TRP A 64 -8.62 3.40 0.53
CA TRP A 64 -9.45 2.28 1.00
C TRP A 64 -10.21 2.65 2.28
N LEU A 65 -9.56 3.28 3.25
CA LEU A 65 -10.20 3.67 4.51
C LEU A 65 -11.29 4.74 4.31
N THR A 66 -11.06 5.72 3.44
CA THR A 66 -12.01 6.79 3.15
C THR A 66 -13.08 6.35 2.15
N GLY A 67 -12.70 5.57 1.14
CA GLY A 67 -13.59 5.01 0.11
C GLY A 67 -14.45 3.84 0.59
N SER A 68 -14.08 3.17 1.69
CA SER A 68 -14.97 2.19 2.35
C SER A 68 -16.21 2.86 2.98
N ASN A 69 -16.25 4.19 3.07
CA ASN A 69 -17.46 4.95 3.37
C ASN A 69 -18.41 5.06 2.15
N THR A 70 -18.07 4.44 1.03
CA THR A 70 -18.93 4.29 -0.15
C THR A 70 -19.02 2.81 -0.51
N ASN A 71 -20.13 2.19 -0.12
CA ASN A 71 -20.46 0.81 -0.40
C ASN A 71 -20.34 0.51 -1.92
N SER A 72 -19.42 -0.37 -2.33
CA SER A 72 -19.51 -1.28 -3.50
C SER A 72 -18.21 -2.13 -3.66
N PRO A 73 -18.27 -3.48 -3.54
CA PRO A 73 -17.23 -4.39 -4.04
C PRO A 73 -17.51 -4.68 -5.53
N THR A 74 -16.54 -4.68 -6.43
CA THR A 74 -15.76 -5.87 -6.82
C THR A 74 -14.85 -5.46 -7.99
N GLN A 75 -13.56 -5.78 -7.94
CA GLN A 75 -12.74 -5.81 -9.16
C GLN A 75 -12.40 -7.27 -9.45
N SER A 76 -13.15 -7.85 -10.38
CA SER A 76 -12.79 -9.10 -11.06
C SER A 76 -11.66 -8.80 -12.04
N TRP A 77 -10.50 -9.44 -11.83
CA TRP A 77 -9.47 -9.54 -12.85
C TRP A 77 -9.68 -10.86 -13.56
N ASN A 78 -10.17 -10.81 -14.80
CA ASN A 78 -10.14 -11.94 -15.71
C ASN A 78 -8.73 -12.05 -16.32
N TRP A 79 -8.27 -13.30 -16.46
CA TRP A 79 -7.01 -13.72 -17.07
C TRP A 79 -6.96 -13.45 -18.57
#